data_AF-A0A6B3IV21-F1
#
_entry.id   AF-A0A6B3IV21-F1
#
_cell.length_a   1.000
_cell.length_b   1.000
_cell.length_c   1.000
_cell.angle_alpha   90.00
_cell.angle_beta   90.00
_cell.angle_gamma   90.00
#
_symmetry.space_group_name_H-M   'P 1'
#
loop_
_entity.id
_entity.type
_entity.pdbx_description
1 polymer ?
#
loop_
_entity_poly.entity_id
_entity_poly.type
_entity_poly.pdbx_seq_one_letter_code
_entity_poly.pdbx_strand_id
1 'polypeptide(L)'
;QFRGEGYQAGVLQRFDESVELLKSLGADVVELDCPSFDLALSAYYLIAPSECSSNLARFDAMRYGLRVGDDGTKSAEEVTALTREAGFGDEVKRRIILGTYALSSGYY
;
A
#
# COMPACT_ATOMS: atom_id res chain seq x y z
N GLN A 1 -10.34 12.27 16.69
CA GLN A 1 -9.87 11.99 15.31
C GLN A 1 -10.79 11.06 14.49
N PHE A 2 -11.42 10.02 15.08
CA PHE A 2 -12.14 8.99 14.30
C PHE A 2 -13.67 9.05 14.37
N ARG A 3 -14.26 10.23 14.11
CA ARG A 3 -15.73 10.42 14.09
C ARG A 3 -16.20 11.30 12.91
N GLY A 4 -15.43 11.33 11.82
CA GLY A 4 -15.69 12.17 10.65
C GLY A 4 -16.68 11.57 9.64
N GLU A 5 -16.87 12.27 8.52
CA GLU A 5 -17.84 11.91 7.46
C GLU A 5 -17.57 10.56 6.78
N GLY A 6 -16.36 10.00 6.91
CA GLY A 6 -16.00 8.70 6.34
C GLY A 6 -16.55 7.48 7.09
N TYR A 7 -17.24 7.68 8.22
CA TYR A 7 -17.74 6.59 9.06
C TYR A 7 -19.24 6.38 8.88
N GLN A 8 -19.64 5.13 8.65
CA GLN A 8 -21.06 4.78 8.61
C GLN A 8 -21.68 4.88 10.02
N ALA A 9 -22.84 5.54 10.12
CA ALA A 9 -23.52 5.77 11.41
C ALA A 9 -23.74 4.49 12.23
N GLY A 10 -24.15 3.39 11.59
CA GLY A 10 -24.36 2.11 12.28
C GLY A 10 -23.07 1.50 12.87
N VAL A 11 -21.91 1.75 12.25
CA VAL A 11 -20.62 1.30 12.77
C VAL A 11 -20.23 2.10 14.02
N LEU A 12 -20.41 3.42 13.98
CA LEU A 12 -20.16 4.28 15.15
C LEU A 12 -21.07 3.91 16.32
N GLN A 13 -22.35 3.66 16.05
CA GLN A 13 -23.29 3.22 17.07
C GLN A 13 -22.84 1.91 17.74
N ARG A 14 -22.46 0.89 16.95
CA ARG A 14 -21.98 -0.40 17.49
C ARG A 14 -20.67 -0.24 18.27
N PHE A 15 -19.79 0.65 17.83
CA PHE A 15 -18.58 0.99 18.55
C PHE A 15 -18.88 1.61 19.92
N ASP A 16 -19.75 2.62 19.96
CA ASP A 16 -20.13 3.31 21.21
C ASP A 16 -20.82 2.34 22.19
N GLU A 17 -21.71 1.47 21.72
CA GLU A 17 -22.33 0.43 22.56
C GLU A 17 -21.30 -0.56 23.14
N SER A 18 -20.28 -0.91 22.37
CA SER A 18 -19.19 -1.78 22.83
C SER A 18 -18.33 -1.11 23.91
N VAL A 19 -18.07 0.19 23.76
CA VAL A 19 -17.35 1.00 24.77
C VAL A 19 -18.16 1.07 26.07
N GLU A 20 -19.46 1.30 26.00
CA GLU A 20 -20.33 1.33 27.19
C GLU A 20 -20.43 -0.04 27.87
N LEU A 21 -20.48 -1.13 27.10
CA LEU A 21 -20.41 -2.48 27.67
C LEU A 21 -19.11 -2.68 28.45
N LEU A 22 -17.96 -2.28 27.90
CA LEU A 22 -16.67 -2.38 28.59
C LEU A 22 -16.66 -1.57 29.90
N LYS A 23 -17.20 -0.35 29.91
CA LYS A 23 -17.36 0.44 31.14
C LYS A 23 -18.23 -0.27 32.17
N SER A 24 -19.35 -0.87 31.74
CA SER A 24 -20.26 -1.61 32.64
C SER A 24 -19.60 -2.83 33.29
N LEU A 25 -18.59 -3.40 32.63
CA LEU A 25 -17.80 -4.52 33.13
C LEU A 25 -16.62 -4.07 34.01
N GLY A 26 -16.48 -2.76 34.25
CA GLY A 26 -15.46 -2.18 35.14
C GLY A 26 -14.20 -1.69 34.44
N ALA A 27 -14.21 -1.52 33.12
CA ALA A 27 -13.08 -0.90 32.41
C ALA A 27 -13.09 0.63 32.52
N ASP A 28 -11.94 1.21 32.83
CA ASP A 28 -11.73 2.65 32.75
C ASP A 28 -11.40 3.06 31.30
N VAL A 29 -12.26 3.90 30.71
CA VAL A 29 -12.08 4.38 29.34
C VAL A 29 -11.60 5.82 29.37
N VAL A 30 -10.45 6.07 28.74
CA VAL A 30 -9.83 7.39 28.63
C VAL A 30 -9.69 7.76 27.16
N GLU A 31 -10.10 8.98 26.81
CA GLU A 31 -9.91 9.50 25.46
C GLU A 31 -8.48 10.05 25.30
N LEU A 32 -7.86 9.72 24.17
CA LEU A 32 -6.49 10.12 23.84
C LEU A 32 -6.49 10.89 22.51
N ASP A 33 -5.60 11.88 22.43
CA ASP A 33 -5.32 12.60 21.19
C ASP A 33 -4.06 12.05 20.52
N CYS A 34 -4.15 11.76 19.23
CA CYS A 34 -3.04 11.23 18.42
C CYS A 34 -2.79 12.14 17.20
N PRO A 35 -2.01 13.23 17.37
CA PRO A 35 -1.92 14.32 16.38
C PRO A 35 -1.35 13.91 15.02
N SER A 36 -0.63 12.78 14.94
CA SER A 36 -0.03 12.30 13.70
C SER A 36 -0.92 11.33 12.91
N PHE A 37 -2.10 10.95 13.43
CA PHE A 37 -2.94 9.96 12.76
C PHE A 37 -3.49 10.42 11.40
N ASP A 38 -3.70 11.72 11.22
CA ASP A 38 -4.12 12.27 9.92
C ASP A 38 -3.03 12.11 8.84
N LEU A 39 -1.77 11.90 9.23
CA LEU A 39 -0.65 11.65 8.32
C LEU A 39 -0.47 10.17 7.97
N ALA A 40 -1.14 9.26 8.69
CA ALA A 40 -0.87 7.83 8.59
C ALA A 40 -1.13 7.28 7.18
N LEU A 41 -2.21 7.72 6.53
CA LEU A 41 -2.54 7.27 5.18
C LEU A 41 -1.53 7.77 4.14
N SER A 42 -1.15 9.04 4.22
CA SER A 42 -0.14 9.62 3.33
C SER A 42 1.22 8.95 3.49
N ALA A 43 1.64 8.71 4.74
CA ALA A 43 2.87 7.99 5.04
C ALA A 43 2.83 6.56 4.49
N TYR A 44 1.70 5.85 4.63
CA TYR A 44 1.51 4.52 4.08
C TYR A 44 1.66 4.51 2.55
N TYR A 45 1.03 5.44 1.84
CA TYR A 45 1.12 5.54 0.38
C TYR A 45 2.47 6.07 -0.13
N LEU A 46 3.32 6.57 0.75
CA LEU A 46 4.71 6.87 0.42
C LEU A 46 5.59 5.62 0.62
N ILE A 47 5.54 5.02 1.81
CA ILE A 47 6.45 3.94 2.22
C ILE A 47 6.11 2.64 1.48
N ALA A 48 4.85 2.19 1.53
CA ALA A 48 4.49 0.87 1.03
C ALA A 48 4.67 0.74 -0.50
N PRO A 49 4.31 1.72 -1.35
CA PRO A 49 4.65 1.69 -2.77
C PRO A 49 6.16 1.72 -3.03
N SER A 50 6.93 2.51 -2.27
CA SER A 50 8.40 2.57 -2.40
C SER A 50 9.07 1.23 -2.11
N GLU A 51 8.65 0.56 -1.03
CA GLU A 51 9.13 -0.79 -0.72
C GLU A 51 8.67 -1.80 -1.77
N CYS A 52 7.42 -1.69 -2.24
CA CYS A 52 6.87 -2.55 -3.28
C CYS A 52 7.68 -2.45 -4.58
N SER A 53 8.03 -1.24 -5.03
CA SER A 53 8.78 -1.04 -6.28
C SER A 53 10.15 -1.74 -6.24
N SER A 54 10.85 -1.64 -5.11
CA SER A 54 12.14 -2.33 -4.89
C SER A 54 11.96 -3.84 -4.73
N ASN A 55 11.02 -4.28 -3.90
CA ASN A 55 10.80 -5.69 -3.64
C ASN A 55 10.39 -6.48 -4.89
N LEU A 56 9.57 -5.89 -5.76
CA LEU A 56 9.09 -6.53 -6.97
C LEU A 56 10.06 -6.40 -8.15
N ALA A 57 11.18 -5.66 -8.01
CA ALA A 57 12.20 -5.59 -9.05
C ALA A 57 12.83 -6.97 -9.34
N ARG A 58 12.80 -7.90 -8.38
CA ARG A 58 13.27 -9.29 -8.53
C ARG A 58 12.56 -10.10 -9.61
N PHE A 59 11.39 -9.66 -10.06
CA PHE A 59 10.61 -10.31 -11.12
C PHE A 59 11.04 -9.72 -12.46
N ASP A 60 12.14 -10.28 -12.99
CA ASP A 60 12.87 -9.80 -14.18
C ASP A 60 12.92 -10.82 -15.32
N ALA A 61 12.21 -11.95 -15.20
CA ALA A 61 12.19 -13.07 -16.16
C ALA A 61 13.51 -13.84 -16.33
N MET A 62 14.57 -13.50 -15.59
CA MET A 62 15.90 -14.08 -15.79
C MET A 62 16.08 -15.38 -15.02
N ARG A 63 15.60 -15.43 -13.78
CA ARG A 63 15.82 -16.58 -12.88
C ARG A 63 14.62 -17.50 -12.75
N TYR A 64 13.41 -16.96 -12.78
CA TYR A 64 12.18 -17.73 -12.55
C TYR A 64 10.94 -16.98 -13.03
N GLY A 65 9.82 -17.70 -13.07
CA GLY A 65 8.49 -17.14 -13.33
C GLY A 65 8.17 -17.03 -14.82
N LEU A 66 7.26 -16.11 -15.13
CA LEU A 66 6.86 -15.81 -16.50
C LEU A 66 8.05 -15.23 -17.28
N ARG A 67 8.15 -15.57 -18.57
CA ARG A 67 9.14 -15.00 -19.50
C ARG A 67 8.49 -14.77 -20.85
N VAL A 68 8.31 -13.51 -21.23
CA VAL A 68 7.57 -13.10 -22.43
C VAL A 68 8.51 -12.42 -23.42
N GLY A 69 8.35 -12.77 -24.69
CA GLY A 69 9.01 -12.07 -25.80
C GLY A 69 10.48 -12.38 -26.01
N ASP A 70 11.05 -13.33 -25.24
CA ASP A 70 12.42 -13.80 -25.43
C ASP A 70 12.52 -14.76 -26.63
N ASP A 71 12.91 -14.21 -27.77
CA ASP A 71 13.16 -14.91 -29.02
C ASP A 71 14.66 -14.95 -29.38
N GLY A 72 15.52 -14.62 -28.42
CA GLY A 72 16.97 -14.51 -28.61
C GLY A 72 17.43 -13.26 -29.36
N THR A 73 16.52 -12.36 -29.75
CA THR A 73 16.87 -11.10 -30.42
C THR A 73 16.72 -9.88 -29.53
N LYS A 74 15.84 -9.96 -28.52
CA LYS A 74 15.58 -8.87 -27.58
C LYS A 74 16.60 -8.82 -26.46
N SER A 75 16.89 -7.61 -26.00
CA SER A 75 17.72 -7.37 -24.83
C SER A 75 17.03 -7.87 -23.54
N ALA A 76 17.83 -8.06 -22.48
CA ALA A 76 17.31 -8.43 -21.16
C ALA A 76 16.30 -7.41 -20.61
N GLU A 77 16.50 -6.12 -20.90
CA GLU A 77 15.61 -5.03 -20.48
C GLU A 77 14.26 -5.10 -21.20
N GLU A 78 14.25 -5.36 -22.51
CA GLU A 78 13.02 -5.53 -23.29
C GLU A 78 12.22 -6.75 -22.83
N VAL A 79 12.89 -7.88 -22.60
CA VAL A 79 12.26 -9.10 -22.06
C VAL A 79 11.70 -8.83 -20.66
N THR A 80 12.42 -8.08 -19.82
CA THR A 80 11.95 -7.67 -18.49
C THR A 80 10.70 -6.80 -18.58
N ALA A 81 10.72 -5.77 -19.44
CA ALA A 81 9.59 -4.85 -19.61
C ALA A 81 8.33 -5.58 -20.11
N LEU A 82 8.45 -6.40 -21.16
CA LEU A 82 7.34 -7.19 -21.71
C LEU A 82 6.78 -8.19 -20.68
N THR A 83 7.67 -8.86 -19.94
CA THR A 83 7.26 -9.82 -18.92
C THR A 83 6.52 -9.14 -17.78
N ARG A 84 7.01 -8.00 -17.30
CA ARG A 84 6.37 -7.24 -16.21
C ARG A 84 5.04 -6.64 -16.64
N GLU A 85 4.95 -6.20 -17.90
CA GLU A 85 3.71 -5.69 -18.48
C GLU A 85 2.63 -6.77 -18.56
N ALA A 86 2.99 -7.98 -18.99
CA ALA A 86 2.07 -9.12 -19.05
C ALA A 86 1.77 -9.75 -17.68
N GLY A 87 2.74 -9.73 -16.77
CA GLY A 87 2.68 -10.45 -15.50
C GLY A 87 2.05 -9.69 -14.34
N PHE A 88 2.15 -8.36 -14.31
CA PHE A 88 1.53 -7.56 -13.26
C PHE A 88 0.15 -7.05 -13.66
N GLY A 89 -0.78 -7.03 -12.71
CA GLY A 89 -2.05 -6.33 -12.85
C GLY A 89 -1.92 -4.82 -12.63
N ASP A 90 -2.93 -4.06 -13.02
CA ASP A 90 -2.91 -2.59 -13.03
C ASP A 90 -2.57 -1.97 -11.67
N GLU A 91 -3.10 -2.53 -10.57
CA GLU A 91 -2.83 -2.02 -9.22
C GLU A 91 -1.36 -2.17 -8.83
N VAL A 92 -0.75 -3.30 -9.20
CA VAL A 92 0.67 -3.55 -8.91
C VAL A 92 1.54 -2.60 -9.71
N LYS A 93 1.23 -2.41 -11.00
CA LYS A 93 1.93 -1.43 -11.84
C LYS A 93 1.81 0.00 -11.28
N ARG A 94 0.61 0.42 -10.86
CA ARG A 94 0.39 1.74 -10.22
C ARG A 94 1.27 1.93 -8.99
N ARG A 95 1.33 0.92 -8.09
CA ARG A 95 2.18 0.99 -6.89
C ARG A 95 3.67 1.02 -7.21
N ILE A 96 4.11 0.25 -8.21
CA ILE A 96 5.50 0.30 -8.66
C ILE A 96 5.84 1.69 -9.18
N ILE A 97 5.01 2.28 -10.05
CA ILE A 97 5.22 3.63 -10.60
C ILE A 97 5.28 4.68 -9.49
N LEU A 98 4.30 4.69 -8.58
CA LEU A 98 4.27 5.62 -7.45
C LEU A 98 5.48 5.47 -6.54
N GLY A 99 5.88 4.24 -6.24
CA GLY A 99 7.05 3.95 -5.41
C GLY A 99 8.37 4.34 -6.07
N THR A 100 8.53 4.03 -7.37
CA THR A 100 9.70 4.46 -8.13
C THR A 100 9.78 5.98 -8.19
N TYR A 101 8.66 6.69 -8.38
CA TYR A 101 8.61 8.14 -8.32
C TYR A 101 9.06 8.67 -6.95
N ALA A 102 8.47 8.17 -5.87
CA ALA A 102 8.77 8.60 -4.50
C ALA A 102 10.26 8.44 -4.13
N LEU A 103 10.90 7.35 -4.57
CA LEU A 103 12.33 7.11 -4.35
C LEU A 103 13.23 7.95 -5.27
N SER A 104 12.71 8.37 -6.43
CA SER A 104 13.47 9.15 -7.42
C SER A 104 13.34 10.66 -7.19
N SER A 105 12.23 11.12 -6.61
CA SER A 105 11.95 12.54 -6.34
C SER A 105 12.71 13.11 -5.14
N GLY A 106 13.47 12.29 -4.39
CA GLY A 106 14.30 12.74 -3.27
C GLY A 106 15.52 13.60 -3.66
N TYR A 107 15.63 14.01 -4.93
CA TYR A 107 16.69 14.88 -5.48
C TYR A 107 16.26 16.35 -5.67
N TYR A 108 15.21 16.82 -4.98
CA TYR A 108 14.80 18.24 -4.97
C TYR A 108 14.48 18.75 -3.57
#